data_AF-A0A8H5R1X0-F1
#
_entry.id   AF-A0A8H5R1X0-F1
#
_cell.length_a   1.000
_cell.length_b   1.000
_cell.length_c   1.000
_cell.angle_alpha   90.00
_cell.angle_beta   90.00
_cell.angle_gamma   90.00
#
_symmetry.space_group_name_H-M   'P 1'
#
loop_
_entity.id
_entity.type
_entity.pdbx_description
1 polymer ?
#
loop_
_entity_poly.entity_id
_entity_poly.type
_entity_poly.pdbx_seq_one_letter_code
_entity_poly.pdbx_strand_id
1 'polypeptide(L)'
;MVSQFMENIALDTDEGDLTAVTWGLYAEKATESAIMEDKTELDSSLLDLPLQQLTKTTIASEYWASQHQHQRLNSVDSDLQSFWTYYKKECARALHNGGRYVALRSHRDVVDCIRKLKLGMLRHDIKEELREKLTAPHENEDEMLDNSIDLAASLLLMMSFCSFTYGFSGRSHLRWSHGSLESFVSAYFDPGAPKENVKMEKIFTARNLCRIAGLDIVWTDNLVDHLRLTDDDRRVHIFHHASFLYVQQQSADSILPKGLADETLQTLALLFPSSDAETRKWFSRLSDAASLDKRAIQCGQLKTDHRQTGKFRFWNDRLVVLKQVFDEAQPKSLSQWWHDRRNGVQWYTFWVAVLVLVLTIFFGLVQSIEGALQVYASFKGLDGST
;
A
#
# COMPACT_ATOMS: atom_id res chain seq x y z
N MET A 1 16.83 -14.87 26.25
CA MET A 1 16.46 -15.60 27.48
C MET A 1 16.90 -17.07 27.43
N VAL A 2 16.73 -17.78 26.29
CA VAL A 2 17.24 -19.16 26.10
C VAL A 2 18.77 -19.26 26.19
N SER A 3 19.52 -18.31 25.60
CA SER A 3 20.99 -18.33 25.64
C SER A 3 21.59 -18.21 27.04
N GLN A 4 20.87 -17.55 27.96
CA GLN A 4 21.34 -17.29 29.33
C GLN A 4 20.93 -18.40 30.31
N PHE A 5 19.93 -19.20 29.92
CA PHE A 5 19.52 -20.40 30.65
C PHE A 5 20.43 -21.60 30.30
N MET A 6 20.90 -21.66 29.04
CA MET A 6 21.83 -22.70 28.58
C MET A 6 23.24 -22.58 29.19
N GLU A 7 23.68 -21.36 29.50
CA GLU A 7 25.03 -21.12 30.06
C GLU A 7 25.13 -21.49 31.56
N ASN A 8 24.01 -21.45 32.29
CA ASN A 8 23.98 -21.77 33.73
C ASN A 8 23.87 -23.28 34.04
N ILE A 9 23.51 -24.13 33.07
CA ILE A 9 23.38 -25.58 33.27
C ILE A 9 24.69 -26.33 32.94
N ALA A 10 25.59 -25.70 32.18
CA ALA A 10 26.85 -26.31 31.74
C ALA A 10 27.96 -26.37 32.82
N LEU A 11 27.72 -25.86 34.03
CA LEU A 11 28.75 -25.73 35.08
C LEU A 11 28.73 -26.81 36.17
N ASP A 12 27.81 -27.78 36.12
CA ASP A 12 27.73 -28.79 37.18
C ASP A 12 27.23 -30.14 36.65
N THR A 13 28.11 -30.94 36.03
CA THR A 13 28.04 -32.42 36.01
C THR A 13 29.19 -33.03 35.21
N ASP A 14 30.08 -33.73 35.90
CA ASP A 14 31.12 -34.59 35.36
C ASP A 14 30.60 -36.04 35.36
N GLU A 15 29.95 -36.48 34.27
CA GLU A 15 29.69 -37.90 33.98
C GLU A 15 29.37 -38.10 32.49
N GLY A 16 30.37 -38.53 31.73
CA GLY A 16 30.50 -38.35 30.29
C GLY A 16 29.87 -39.38 29.35
N ASP A 17 28.78 -40.07 29.70
CA ASP A 17 28.15 -41.01 28.73
C ASP A 17 26.62 -41.13 28.78
N LEU A 18 25.95 -40.48 29.74
CA LEU A 18 24.48 -40.40 29.77
C LEU A 18 23.92 -39.09 29.17
N THR A 19 24.80 -38.13 28.88
CA THR A 19 24.45 -36.76 28.52
C THR A 19 23.95 -36.66 27.09
N ALA A 20 24.56 -37.32 26.10
CA ALA A 20 24.16 -37.17 24.70
C ALA A 20 22.71 -37.64 24.42
N VAL A 21 22.29 -38.74 25.05
CA VAL A 21 20.92 -39.28 24.90
C VAL A 21 19.90 -38.44 25.67
N THR A 22 20.24 -38.00 26.87
CA THR A 22 19.35 -37.10 27.64
C THR A 22 19.25 -35.71 26.97
N TRP A 23 20.34 -35.14 26.47
CA TRP A 23 20.33 -33.90 25.69
C TRP A 23 19.54 -34.04 24.39
N GLY A 24 19.62 -35.18 23.69
CA GLY A 24 18.79 -35.50 22.53
C GLY A 24 17.31 -35.52 22.87
N LEU A 25 16.93 -36.20 23.96
CA LEU A 25 15.54 -36.26 24.45
C LEU A 25 15.02 -34.89 24.94
N TYR A 26 15.85 -34.09 25.61
CA TYR A 26 15.47 -32.73 26.02
C TYR A 26 15.31 -31.79 24.83
N ALA A 27 16.18 -31.89 23.83
CA ALA A 27 16.06 -31.12 22.59
C ALA A 27 14.81 -31.53 21.81
N GLU A 28 14.53 -32.83 21.68
CA GLU A 28 13.34 -33.36 21.02
C GLU A 28 12.06 -32.90 21.75
N LYS A 29 12.02 -33.00 23.08
CA LYS A 29 10.88 -32.58 23.90
C LYS A 29 10.68 -31.05 23.91
N ALA A 30 11.76 -30.27 23.85
CA ALA A 30 11.68 -28.81 23.68
C ALA A 30 11.18 -28.44 22.27
N THR A 31 11.57 -29.20 21.25
CA THR A 31 11.10 -29.02 19.88
C THR A 31 9.62 -29.41 19.77
N GLU A 32 9.20 -30.52 20.38
CA GLU A 32 7.79 -30.92 20.48
C GLU A 32 6.96 -29.91 21.27
N SER A 33 7.48 -29.38 22.37
CA SER A 33 6.82 -28.32 23.15
C SER A 33 6.65 -27.05 22.32
N ALA A 34 7.68 -26.63 21.57
CA ALA A 34 7.59 -25.47 20.68
C ALA A 34 6.61 -25.70 19.51
N ILE A 35 6.57 -26.91 18.96
CA ILE A 35 5.60 -27.31 17.91
C ILE A 35 4.17 -27.38 18.48
N MET A 36 3.99 -27.81 19.73
CA MET A 36 2.68 -27.83 20.40
C MET A 36 2.20 -26.42 20.75
N GLU A 37 3.09 -25.54 21.21
CA GLU A 37 2.79 -24.15 21.54
C GLU A 37 2.44 -23.34 20.27
N ASP A 38 3.17 -23.56 19.17
CA ASP A 38 2.89 -23.02 17.83
C ASP A 38 1.54 -23.49 17.25
N LYS A 39 1.13 -24.74 17.54
CA LYS A 39 -0.20 -25.26 17.16
C LYS A 39 -1.32 -24.58 17.93
N THR A 40 -1.16 -24.29 19.22
CA THR A 40 -2.23 -23.71 20.04
C THR A 40 -2.52 -22.23 19.78
N GLU A 41 -1.58 -21.47 19.22
CA GLU A 41 -1.78 -20.02 19.00
C GLU A 41 -2.57 -19.68 17.74
N LEU A 42 -2.40 -20.46 16.66
CA LEU A 42 -3.16 -20.28 15.41
C LEU A 42 -4.66 -20.58 15.60
N ASP A 43 -5.02 -21.32 16.64
CA ASP A 43 -6.40 -21.66 16.98
C ASP A 43 -7.16 -20.49 17.65
N SER A 44 -6.47 -19.39 17.97
CA SER A 44 -7.11 -18.16 18.46
C SER A 44 -8.08 -17.57 17.44
N SER A 45 -9.11 -16.86 17.93
CA SER A 45 -10.14 -16.30 17.06
C SER A 45 -9.57 -15.21 16.16
N LEU A 46 -10.07 -15.13 14.93
CA LEU A 46 -9.75 -14.03 14.00
C LEU A 46 -10.08 -12.62 14.55
N LEU A 47 -10.86 -12.53 15.62
CA LEU A 47 -11.22 -11.28 16.31
C LEU A 47 -10.39 -11.03 17.59
N ASP A 48 -9.62 -12.01 18.07
CA ASP A 48 -8.82 -11.87 19.28
C ASP A 48 -7.63 -10.95 19.02
N LEU A 49 -7.65 -9.78 19.66
CA LEU A 49 -6.73 -8.70 19.37
C LEU A 49 -6.23 -8.04 20.66
N PRO A 50 -4.95 -7.66 20.73
CA PRO A 50 -3.94 -7.68 19.66
C PRO A 50 -3.34 -9.06 19.38
N LEU A 51 -2.99 -9.34 18.11
CA LEU A 51 -2.26 -10.55 17.73
C LEU A 51 -0.90 -10.57 18.43
N GLN A 52 -0.58 -11.70 19.08
CA GLN A 52 0.72 -11.92 19.68
C GLN A 52 1.81 -11.94 18.59
N GLN A 53 3.03 -11.54 18.96
CA GLN A 53 4.13 -11.45 17.99
C GLN A 53 4.49 -12.83 17.42
N LEU A 54 4.36 -13.88 18.23
CA LEU A 54 4.62 -15.26 17.81
C LEU A 54 3.61 -15.72 16.74
N THR A 55 2.32 -15.54 16.98
CA THR A 55 1.25 -15.79 15.99
C THR A 55 1.49 -15.05 14.67
N LYS A 56 1.92 -13.78 14.72
CA LYS A 56 2.27 -13.01 13.51
C LYS A 56 3.43 -13.65 12.74
N THR A 57 4.48 -14.11 13.44
CA THR A 57 5.63 -14.76 12.80
C THR A 57 5.25 -16.08 12.15
N THR A 58 4.40 -16.89 12.81
CA THR A 58 3.91 -18.17 12.27
C THR A 58 3.05 -17.96 11.02
N ILE A 59 2.10 -17.01 11.07
CA ILE A 59 1.30 -16.64 9.88
C ILE A 59 2.20 -16.18 8.74
N ALA A 60 3.20 -15.33 9.02
CA ALA A 60 4.11 -14.83 7.99
C ALA A 60 4.93 -15.94 7.34
N SER A 61 5.42 -16.92 8.12
CA SER A 61 6.16 -18.07 7.56
C SER A 61 5.30 -18.97 6.67
N GLU A 62 4.01 -19.13 7.00
CA GLU A 62 3.07 -19.94 6.21
C GLU A 62 2.65 -19.22 4.91
N TYR A 63 2.46 -17.91 4.99
CA TYR A 63 2.08 -17.09 3.84
C TYR A 63 3.25 -17.01 2.85
N TRP A 64 4.46 -16.80 3.36
CA TRP A 64 5.65 -16.52 2.56
C TRP A 64 6.84 -17.38 2.97
N ALA A 65 7.07 -18.46 2.20
CA ALA A 65 8.29 -19.24 2.33
C ALA A 65 9.49 -18.42 1.83
N SER A 66 10.42 -18.06 2.73
CA SER A 66 11.62 -17.29 2.38
C SER A 66 12.66 -18.18 1.69
N GLN A 67 13.12 -17.79 0.49
CA GLN A 67 14.20 -18.50 -0.22
C GLN A 67 15.57 -18.41 0.47
N HIS A 68 15.76 -17.47 1.40
CA HIS A 68 17.06 -17.18 2.02
C HIS A 68 16.99 -17.26 3.55
N GLN A 69 16.73 -18.46 4.07
CA GLN A 69 16.73 -18.72 5.52
C GLN A 69 18.12 -18.58 6.19
N HIS A 70 19.20 -18.42 5.40
CA HIS A 70 20.59 -18.42 5.88
C HIS A 70 21.35 -17.08 5.88
N GLN A 71 20.75 -15.96 5.44
CA GLN A 71 21.37 -14.64 5.61
C GLN A 71 20.72 -13.83 6.75
N ARG A 72 20.65 -14.44 7.95
CA ARG A 72 20.56 -13.68 9.19
C ARG A 72 21.87 -12.92 9.37
N LEU A 73 21.99 -11.72 8.80
CA LEU A 73 22.95 -10.71 9.27
C LEU A 73 22.76 -9.30 8.68
N ASN A 74 21.85 -9.05 7.72
CA ASN A 74 21.55 -7.68 7.25
C ASN A 74 20.14 -7.48 6.63
N SER A 75 19.22 -8.45 6.72
CA SER A 75 17.86 -8.25 6.18
C SER A 75 17.09 -7.31 7.10
N VAL A 76 16.88 -6.08 6.63
CA VAL A 76 15.95 -5.10 7.19
C VAL A 76 14.68 -5.83 7.62
N ASP A 77 14.46 -5.90 8.93
CA ASP A 77 13.27 -6.49 9.53
C ASP A 77 12.05 -5.86 8.83
N SER A 78 11.32 -6.67 8.06
CA SER A 78 10.22 -6.16 7.25
C SER A 78 9.10 -5.79 8.19
N ASP A 79 8.99 -4.50 8.49
CA ASP A 79 7.95 -3.94 9.36
C ASP A 79 6.56 -4.10 8.71
N LEU A 80 5.99 -5.30 8.84
CA LEU A 80 4.70 -5.70 8.27
C LEU A 80 3.50 -5.10 9.06
N GLN A 81 3.69 -4.07 9.88
CA GLN A 81 2.61 -3.50 10.71
C GLN A 81 1.45 -2.96 9.87
N SER A 82 1.74 -2.38 8.69
CA SER A 82 0.72 -1.94 7.75
C SER A 82 -0.11 -3.12 7.25
N PHE A 83 0.52 -4.26 6.94
CA PHE A 83 -0.15 -5.51 6.58
C PHE A 83 -1.00 -6.05 7.75
N TRP A 84 -0.48 -6.07 8.97
CA TRP A 84 -1.26 -6.55 10.13
C TRP A 84 -2.48 -5.67 10.43
N THR A 85 -2.37 -4.36 10.17
CA THR A 85 -3.50 -3.42 10.26
C THR A 85 -4.55 -3.75 9.20
N TYR A 86 -4.14 -4.00 7.96
CA TYR A 86 -5.01 -4.48 6.90
C TYR A 86 -5.66 -5.83 7.25
N TYR A 87 -4.87 -6.81 7.69
CA TYR A 87 -5.31 -8.15 8.06
C TYR A 87 -6.44 -8.08 9.10
N LYS A 88 -6.22 -7.32 10.17
CA LYS A 88 -7.22 -7.09 11.22
C LYS A 88 -8.51 -6.47 10.65
N LYS A 89 -8.37 -5.43 9.82
CA LYS A 89 -9.51 -4.70 9.23
C LYS A 89 -10.33 -5.60 8.32
N GLU A 90 -9.68 -6.44 7.51
CA GLU A 90 -10.36 -7.37 6.61
C GLU A 90 -11.03 -8.52 7.37
N CYS A 91 -10.37 -9.11 8.38
CA CYS A 91 -11.00 -10.11 9.25
C CYS A 91 -12.22 -9.54 9.98
N ALA A 92 -12.11 -8.33 10.55
CA ALA A 92 -13.23 -7.66 11.22
C ALA A 92 -14.38 -7.33 10.25
N ARG A 93 -14.06 -6.95 9.01
CA ARG A 93 -15.05 -6.68 7.95
C ARG A 93 -15.78 -7.95 7.53
N ALA A 94 -15.04 -9.04 7.35
CA ALA A 94 -15.57 -10.33 6.94
C ALA A 94 -16.43 -11.00 8.02
N LEU A 95 -16.07 -10.81 9.29
CA LEU A 95 -16.81 -11.33 10.44
C LEU A 95 -17.91 -10.38 10.94
N HIS A 96 -18.22 -9.33 10.17
CA HIS A 96 -19.35 -8.47 10.45
C HIS A 96 -20.66 -9.28 10.54
N ASN A 97 -21.64 -8.80 11.32
CA ASN A 97 -22.87 -9.55 11.64
C ASN A 97 -22.62 -10.90 12.32
N GLY A 98 -21.60 -10.99 13.19
CA GLY A 98 -21.29 -12.21 13.94
C GLY A 98 -20.74 -13.35 13.08
N GLY A 99 -20.17 -13.04 11.92
CA GLY A 99 -19.59 -14.05 11.02
C GLY A 99 -20.61 -14.88 10.26
N ARG A 100 -21.88 -14.47 10.17
CA ARG A 100 -22.95 -15.19 9.46
C ARG A 100 -22.60 -15.55 8.00
N TYR A 101 -21.72 -14.78 7.36
CA TYR A 101 -21.39 -14.90 5.95
C TYR A 101 -19.98 -15.44 5.70
N VAL A 102 -19.26 -15.92 6.71
CA VAL A 102 -17.92 -16.53 6.57
C VAL A 102 -17.84 -17.74 7.48
N ALA A 103 -17.22 -18.83 7.05
CA ALA A 103 -17.04 -20.07 7.81
C ALA A 103 -15.74 -20.09 8.63
N LEU A 104 -14.71 -19.34 8.20
CA LEU A 104 -13.42 -19.28 8.91
C LEU A 104 -13.57 -18.58 10.28
N ARG A 105 -13.02 -19.17 11.33
CA ARG A 105 -13.13 -18.66 12.71
C ARG A 105 -11.79 -18.44 13.39
N SER A 106 -10.77 -19.19 13.00
CA SER A 106 -9.41 -19.11 13.54
C SER A 106 -8.39 -18.68 12.49
N HIS A 107 -7.20 -18.25 12.94
CA HIS A 107 -6.08 -18.00 12.03
C HIS A 107 -5.63 -19.28 11.32
N ARG A 108 -5.75 -20.43 11.99
CA ARG A 108 -5.50 -21.77 11.43
C ARG A 108 -6.37 -22.03 10.20
N ASP A 109 -7.67 -21.75 10.28
CA ASP A 109 -8.59 -21.96 9.15
C ASP A 109 -8.16 -21.15 7.92
N VAL A 110 -7.75 -19.89 8.14
CA VAL A 110 -7.26 -19.01 7.08
C VAL A 110 -5.97 -19.54 6.47
N VAL A 111 -4.99 -19.91 7.31
CA VAL A 111 -3.70 -20.48 6.86
C VAL A 111 -3.92 -21.75 6.06
N ASP A 112 -4.78 -22.66 6.54
CA ASP A 112 -5.09 -23.89 5.83
C ASP A 112 -5.75 -23.61 4.49
N CYS A 113 -6.71 -22.69 4.43
CA CYS A 113 -7.32 -22.28 3.16
C CYS A 113 -6.30 -21.67 2.19
N ILE A 114 -5.36 -20.86 2.69
CA ILE A 114 -4.29 -20.26 1.87
C ILE A 114 -3.32 -21.30 1.35
N ARG A 115 -2.93 -22.28 2.17
CA ARG A 115 -2.08 -23.39 1.72
C ARG A 115 -2.71 -24.12 0.54
N LYS A 116 -4.02 -24.37 0.62
CA LYS A 116 -4.81 -24.99 -0.46
C LYS A 116 -4.83 -24.15 -1.74
N LEU A 117 -5.02 -22.83 -1.60
CA LEU A 117 -4.96 -21.89 -2.73
C LEU A 117 -3.57 -21.85 -3.39
N LYS A 118 -2.50 -21.88 -2.59
CA LYS A 118 -1.11 -21.92 -3.07
C LYS A 118 -0.76 -23.23 -3.77
N LEU A 119 -1.37 -24.35 -3.37
CA LEU A 119 -1.25 -25.64 -4.05
C LEU A 119 -2.02 -25.71 -5.39
N GLY A 120 -2.75 -24.65 -5.75
CA GLY A 120 -3.48 -24.57 -7.02
C GLY A 120 -4.81 -25.31 -7.03
N MET A 121 -5.34 -25.70 -5.86
CA MET A 121 -6.66 -26.34 -5.80
C MET A 121 -7.76 -25.41 -6.31
N LEU A 122 -8.78 -26.02 -6.92
CA LEU A 122 -9.89 -25.28 -7.49
C LEU A 122 -10.83 -24.80 -6.38
N ARG A 123 -11.51 -23.69 -6.66
CA ARG A 123 -12.50 -23.12 -5.74
C ARG A 123 -13.55 -24.13 -5.30
N HIS A 124 -14.05 -24.95 -6.23
CA HIS A 124 -15.06 -25.96 -5.93
C HIS A 124 -14.55 -27.00 -4.93
N ASP A 125 -13.34 -27.53 -5.13
CA ASP A 125 -12.76 -28.55 -4.26
C ASP A 125 -12.55 -28.02 -2.83
N ILE A 126 -12.03 -26.79 -2.71
CA ILE A 126 -11.86 -26.11 -1.41
C ILE A 126 -13.23 -25.89 -0.74
N LYS A 127 -14.26 -25.54 -1.52
CA LYS A 127 -15.63 -25.33 -1.03
C LYS A 127 -16.23 -26.62 -0.48
N GLU A 128 -16.06 -27.75 -1.17
CA GLU A 128 -16.53 -29.06 -0.68
C GLU A 128 -15.83 -29.46 0.62
N GLU A 129 -14.50 -29.33 0.71
CA GLU A 129 -13.77 -29.64 1.95
C GLU A 129 -14.17 -28.75 3.13
N LEU A 130 -14.48 -27.48 2.87
CA LEU A 130 -14.99 -26.59 3.91
C LEU A 130 -16.43 -26.96 4.31
N ARG A 131 -17.25 -27.43 3.36
CA ARG A 131 -18.62 -27.90 3.63
C ARG A 131 -18.63 -29.12 4.55
N GLU A 132 -17.72 -30.07 4.35
CA GLU A 132 -17.57 -31.26 5.20
C GLU A 132 -17.23 -30.91 6.67
N LYS A 133 -16.60 -29.77 6.90
CA LYS A 133 -16.27 -29.28 8.25
C LYS A 133 -17.42 -28.58 8.95
N LEU A 134 -18.53 -28.30 8.25
CA LEU A 134 -19.69 -27.63 8.87
C LEU A 134 -20.41 -28.61 9.79
N THR A 135 -20.60 -28.20 11.04
CA THR A 135 -21.26 -29.01 12.07
C THR A 135 -22.79 -28.88 12.05
N ALA A 136 -23.32 -27.86 11.37
CA ALA A 136 -24.75 -27.59 11.30
C ALA A 136 -25.13 -27.05 9.91
N PRO A 137 -26.37 -27.32 9.44
CA PRO A 137 -26.85 -26.75 8.20
C PRO A 137 -27.10 -25.24 8.35
N HIS A 138 -26.71 -24.44 7.37
CA HIS A 138 -26.94 -23.00 7.32
C HIS A 138 -27.70 -22.63 6.05
N GLU A 139 -28.72 -21.78 6.13
CA GLU A 139 -29.52 -21.37 4.95
C GLU A 139 -28.67 -20.71 3.85
N ASN A 140 -27.56 -20.08 4.24
CA ASN A 140 -26.63 -19.37 3.37
C ASN A 140 -25.26 -20.06 3.26
N GLU A 141 -25.21 -21.40 3.40
CA GLU A 141 -23.98 -22.20 3.32
C GLU A 141 -23.10 -21.83 2.13
N ASP A 142 -23.68 -21.79 0.93
CA ASP A 142 -22.92 -21.60 -0.30
C ASP A 142 -22.22 -20.24 -0.35
N GLU A 143 -22.95 -19.17 0.01
CA GLU A 143 -22.42 -17.82 0.13
C GLU A 143 -21.37 -17.72 1.24
N MET A 144 -21.60 -18.39 2.36
CA MET A 144 -20.69 -18.40 3.51
C MET A 144 -19.34 -19.03 3.15
N LEU A 145 -19.36 -20.15 2.42
CA LEU A 145 -18.16 -20.84 1.98
C LEU A 145 -17.42 -20.04 0.90
N ASP A 146 -18.16 -19.45 -0.05
CA ASP A 146 -17.57 -18.61 -1.10
C ASP A 146 -16.84 -17.38 -0.51
N ASN A 147 -17.47 -16.67 0.42
CA ASN A 147 -16.86 -15.52 1.09
C ASN A 147 -15.65 -15.91 1.96
N SER A 148 -15.60 -17.15 2.46
CA SER A 148 -14.46 -17.68 3.21
C SER A 148 -13.23 -17.81 2.32
N ILE A 149 -13.43 -18.39 1.13
CA ILE A 149 -12.38 -18.53 0.12
C ILE A 149 -11.93 -17.15 -0.37
N ASP A 150 -12.88 -16.22 -0.57
CA ASP A 150 -12.58 -14.85 -0.98
C ASP A 150 -11.80 -14.08 0.09
N LEU A 151 -12.10 -14.29 1.38
CA LEU A 151 -11.34 -13.72 2.48
C LEU A 151 -9.89 -14.24 2.47
N ALA A 152 -9.71 -15.55 2.36
CA ALA A 152 -8.38 -16.16 2.29
C ALA A 152 -7.56 -15.63 1.10
N ALA A 153 -8.17 -15.54 -0.09
CA ALA A 153 -7.55 -14.95 -1.28
C ALA A 153 -7.20 -13.47 -1.07
N SER A 154 -8.08 -12.70 -0.42
CA SER A 154 -7.88 -11.27 -0.15
C SER A 154 -6.75 -11.02 0.85
N LEU A 155 -6.63 -11.85 1.88
CA LEU A 155 -5.56 -11.77 2.87
C LEU A 155 -4.19 -12.19 2.28
N LEU A 156 -4.19 -13.18 1.39
CA LEU A 156 -2.98 -13.65 0.71
C LEU A 156 -2.40 -12.61 -0.26
N LEU A 157 -3.25 -11.95 -1.05
CA LEU A 157 -2.80 -11.10 -2.18
C LEU A 157 -2.94 -9.60 -1.94
N MET A 158 -3.57 -9.18 -0.85
CA MET A 158 -4.01 -7.79 -0.64
C MET A 158 -4.83 -7.26 -1.81
N MET A 159 -5.70 -8.11 -2.37
CA MET A 159 -6.62 -7.79 -3.46
C MET A 159 -8.05 -8.02 -2.97
N SER A 160 -8.99 -7.16 -3.33
CA SER A 160 -10.36 -7.33 -2.87
C SER A 160 -11.12 -8.35 -3.74
N PHE A 161 -11.33 -9.55 -3.22
CA PHE A 161 -12.22 -10.57 -3.83
C PHE A 161 -13.63 -10.52 -3.23
N CYS A 162 -13.75 -10.19 -1.94
CA CYS A 162 -15.03 -10.19 -1.26
C CYS A 162 -16.00 -9.15 -1.86
N SER A 163 -17.17 -9.60 -2.32
CA SER A 163 -18.28 -8.74 -2.74
C SER A 163 -19.27 -8.62 -1.57
N PHE A 164 -18.99 -7.73 -0.62
CA PHE A 164 -19.97 -7.44 0.43
C PHE A 164 -21.15 -6.68 -0.17
N THR A 165 -22.27 -7.36 -0.38
CA THR A 165 -23.53 -6.88 -0.98
C THR A 165 -24.11 -5.62 -0.32
N TYR A 166 -23.64 -5.27 0.88
CA TYR A 166 -24.13 -4.12 1.67
C TYR A 166 -23.11 -2.98 1.85
N GLY A 167 -21.96 -3.03 1.18
CA GLY A 167 -20.91 -2.00 1.29
C GLY A 167 -20.62 -1.29 -0.01
N PHE A 168 -21.10 -0.06 -0.19
CA PHE A 168 -20.59 0.86 -1.22
C PHE A 168 -19.17 1.30 -0.84
N SER A 169 -18.18 0.43 -1.06
CA SER A 169 -16.77 0.75 -0.73
C SER A 169 -16.02 1.44 -1.87
N GLY A 170 -16.60 1.53 -3.07
CA GLY A 170 -15.95 2.07 -4.27
C GLY A 170 -14.72 1.29 -4.75
N ARG A 171 -14.30 0.24 -4.03
CA ARG A 171 -13.15 -0.61 -4.33
C ARG A 171 -13.40 -1.45 -5.58
N SER A 172 -12.34 -1.73 -6.35
CA SER A 172 -12.44 -2.72 -7.42
C SER A 172 -12.54 -4.11 -6.80
N HIS A 173 -13.55 -4.88 -7.20
CA HIS A 173 -13.75 -6.26 -6.75
C HIS A 173 -13.43 -7.24 -7.87
N LEU A 174 -12.59 -8.23 -7.57
CA LEU A 174 -12.26 -9.31 -8.49
C LEU A 174 -13.32 -10.41 -8.39
N ARG A 175 -13.96 -10.74 -9.52
CA ARG A 175 -14.95 -11.84 -9.60
C ARG A 175 -14.28 -13.11 -10.10
N TRP A 176 -13.71 -13.88 -9.17
CA TRP A 176 -13.12 -15.18 -9.45
C TRP A 176 -14.15 -16.30 -9.28
N SER A 177 -14.42 -17.04 -10.36
CA SER A 177 -15.43 -18.12 -10.37
C SER A 177 -14.89 -19.47 -10.88
N HIS A 178 -13.87 -19.46 -11.74
CA HIS A 178 -13.33 -20.64 -12.39
C HIS A 178 -11.80 -20.62 -12.38
N GLY A 179 -11.20 -21.81 -12.47
CA GLY A 179 -9.74 -21.99 -12.47
C GLY A 179 -9.09 -21.82 -11.09
N SER A 180 -7.77 -22.02 -11.03
CA SER A 180 -6.99 -21.73 -9.83
C SER A 180 -6.86 -20.22 -9.61
N LEU A 181 -6.63 -19.81 -8.36
CA LEU A 181 -6.44 -18.40 -8.01
C LEU A 181 -5.27 -17.78 -8.79
N GLU A 182 -4.14 -18.50 -8.91
CA GLU A 182 -2.96 -18.07 -9.66
C GLU A 182 -3.28 -17.81 -11.14
N SER A 183 -4.02 -18.72 -11.79
CA SER A 183 -4.39 -18.58 -13.20
C SER A 183 -5.31 -17.37 -13.43
N PHE A 184 -6.25 -17.15 -12.52
CA PHE A 184 -7.17 -16.01 -12.58
C PHE A 184 -6.43 -14.68 -12.42
N VAL A 185 -5.53 -14.58 -11.43
CA VAL A 185 -4.75 -13.35 -11.19
C VAL A 185 -3.80 -13.08 -12.37
N SER A 186 -3.16 -14.13 -12.90
CA SER A 186 -2.30 -14.02 -14.08
C SER A 186 -3.05 -13.55 -15.32
N ALA A 187 -4.27 -14.04 -15.53
CA ALA A 187 -5.12 -13.59 -16.63
C ALA A 187 -5.64 -12.16 -16.42
N TYR A 188 -5.98 -11.78 -15.18
CA TYR A 188 -6.46 -10.43 -14.87
C TYR A 188 -5.38 -9.36 -15.11
N PHE A 189 -4.15 -9.66 -14.70
CA PHE A 189 -3.00 -8.80 -14.93
C PHE A 189 -2.29 -9.12 -16.26
N ASP A 190 -2.92 -9.85 -17.19
CA ASP A 190 -2.29 -10.12 -18.48
C ASP A 190 -2.00 -8.78 -19.19
N PRO A 191 -0.72 -8.40 -19.33
CA PRO A 191 -0.39 -7.02 -19.67
C PRO A 191 -0.67 -6.64 -21.13
N GLY A 192 -1.07 -7.61 -21.96
CA GLY A 192 -1.09 -7.44 -23.41
C GLY A 192 0.24 -6.90 -23.95
N ALA A 193 0.18 -6.21 -25.08
CA ALA A 193 1.29 -5.42 -25.59
C ALA A 193 1.25 -4.00 -24.98
N PRO A 194 2.40 -3.43 -24.58
CA PRO A 194 2.44 -2.04 -24.10
C PRO A 194 1.94 -1.13 -25.22
N LYS A 195 0.89 -0.35 -24.92
CA LYS A 195 0.19 0.45 -25.93
C LYS A 195 0.95 1.72 -26.25
N GLU A 196 1.53 2.36 -25.24
CA GLU A 196 2.19 3.65 -25.40
C GLU A 196 3.48 3.77 -24.56
N ASN A 197 4.46 4.48 -25.12
CA ASN A 197 5.71 4.81 -24.46
C ASN A 197 5.86 6.33 -24.28
N VAL A 198 5.36 6.82 -23.15
CA VAL A 198 5.44 8.22 -22.72
C VAL A 198 6.57 8.36 -21.69
N LYS A 199 7.38 9.40 -21.87
CA LYS A 199 8.46 9.73 -20.93
C LYS A 199 7.89 10.49 -19.72
N MET A 200 8.20 10.00 -18.53
CA MET A 200 7.88 10.67 -17.27
C MET A 200 9.03 11.57 -16.84
N GLU A 201 8.75 12.86 -16.76
CA GLU A 201 9.71 13.86 -16.34
C GLU A 201 9.99 13.78 -14.83
N LYS A 202 11.06 14.45 -14.39
CA LYS A 202 11.42 14.47 -12.96
C LYS A 202 10.39 15.14 -12.07
N ILE A 203 9.56 16.01 -12.65
CA ILE A 203 8.48 16.70 -11.94
C ILE A 203 7.28 15.80 -11.65
N PHE A 204 7.17 14.64 -12.30
CA PHE A 204 6.09 13.68 -12.07
C PHE A 204 6.35 12.89 -10.77
N THR A 205 5.88 13.44 -9.64
CA THR A 205 5.94 12.83 -8.31
C THR A 205 4.59 12.94 -7.63
N ALA A 206 4.28 12.06 -6.66
CA ALA A 206 3.01 12.08 -5.91
C ALA A 206 2.73 13.44 -5.26
N ARG A 207 3.76 14.08 -4.69
CA ARG A 207 3.63 15.43 -4.12
C ARG A 207 3.18 16.45 -5.17
N ASN A 208 3.73 16.36 -6.38
CA ASN A 208 3.40 17.28 -7.48
C ASN A 208 2.06 16.93 -8.14
N LEU A 209 1.62 15.67 -8.12
CA LEU A 209 0.25 15.31 -8.49
C LEU A 209 -0.76 16.12 -7.65
N CYS A 210 -0.56 16.20 -6.34
CA CYS A 210 -1.40 17.03 -5.47
C CYS A 210 -1.18 18.53 -5.70
N ARG A 211 0.08 18.96 -5.70
CA ARG A 211 0.43 20.39 -5.64
C ARG A 211 0.26 21.12 -6.96
N ILE A 212 0.43 20.44 -8.10
CA ILE A 212 0.37 21.03 -9.44
C ILE A 212 -0.96 20.64 -10.09
N ALA A 213 -1.25 19.34 -10.16
CA ALA A 213 -2.48 18.86 -10.82
C ALA A 213 -3.73 18.97 -9.95
N GLY A 214 -3.59 19.21 -8.64
CA GLY A 214 -4.73 19.30 -7.72
C GLY A 214 -5.42 17.96 -7.47
N LEU A 215 -4.69 16.85 -7.66
CA LEU A 215 -5.19 15.50 -7.40
C LEU A 215 -5.15 15.18 -5.91
N ASP A 216 -6.18 14.49 -5.40
CA ASP A 216 -6.16 13.92 -4.06
C ASP A 216 -5.65 12.49 -4.11
N ILE A 217 -4.66 12.19 -3.27
CA ILE A 217 -4.15 10.82 -3.12
C ILE A 217 -5.01 10.07 -2.10
N VAL A 218 -5.58 8.96 -2.55
CA VAL A 218 -6.30 8.00 -1.70
C VAL A 218 -5.39 6.80 -1.47
N TRP A 219 -4.99 6.57 -0.23
CA TRP A 219 -4.19 5.40 0.14
C TRP A 219 -5.08 4.16 0.12
N THR A 220 -4.67 3.13 -0.61
CA THR A 220 -5.45 1.89 -0.75
C THR A 220 -4.67 0.68 -0.24
N ASP A 221 -5.39 -0.19 0.48
CA ASP A 221 -4.91 -1.51 0.86
C ASP A 221 -5.12 -2.55 -0.28
N ASN A 222 -5.82 -2.17 -1.36
CA ASN A 222 -6.16 -3.05 -2.48
C ASN A 222 -5.19 -2.82 -3.65
N LEU A 223 -4.36 -3.82 -3.96
CA LEU A 223 -3.39 -3.75 -5.05
C LEU A 223 -4.06 -3.49 -6.41
N VAL A 224 -5.27 -4.02 -6.62
CA VAL A 224 -6.05 -3.84 -7.87
C VAL A 224 -6.41 -2.37 -8.12
N ASP A 225 -6.51 -1.55 -7.08
CA ASP A 225 -6.83 -0.12 -7.20
C ASP A 225 -5.57 0.74 -7.40
N HIS A 226 -4.36 0.18 -7.45
CA HIS A 226 -3.16 0.98 -7.64
C HIS A 226 -3.19 1.80 -8.94
N LEU A 227 -2.94 3.11 -8.83
CA LEU A 227 -2.99 4.11 -9.91
C LEU A 227 -4.38 4.29 -10.54
N ARG A 228 -5.44 3.78 -9.91
CA ARG A 228 -6.80 3.98 -10.40
C ARG A 228 -7.21 5.44 -10.17
N LEU A 229 -7.70 6.09 -11.21
CA LEU A 229 -8.35 7.39 -11.12
C LEU A 229 -9.84 7.21 -10.82
N THR A 230 -10.38 8.06 -9.94
CA THR A 230 -11.78 8.09 -9.52
C THR A 230 -12.23 9.53 -9.31
N ASP A 231 -13.54 9.75 -9.17
CA ASP A 231 -14.13 11.08 -8.92
C ASP A 231 -13.78 12.08 -10.04
N ASP A 232 -14.14 11.72 -11.29
CA ASP A 232 -13.85 12.51 -12.50
C ASP A 232 -12.38 12.95 -12.60
N ASP A 233 -11.48 11.97 -12.46
CA ASP A 233 -10.02 12.16 -12.49
C ASP A 233 -9.47 13.14 -11.43
N ARG A 234 -10.18 13.33 -10.31
CA ARG A 234 -9.69 14.16 -9.18
C ARG A 234 -8.93 13.36 -8.14
N ARG A 235 -9.16 12.06 -8.04
CA ARG A 235 -8.59 11.21 -7.00
C ARG A 235 -7.80 10.06 -7.60
N VAL A 236 -6.57 9.87 -7.14
CA VAL A 236 -5.71 8.74 -7.53
C VAL A 236 -5.49 7.80 -6.36
N HIS A 237 -5.72 6.52 -6.57
CA HIS A 237 -5.51 5.48 -5.56
C HIS A 237 -4.06 4.99 -5.60
N ILE A 238 -3.37 4.98 -4.46
CA ILE A 238 -1.98 4.53 -4.37
C ILE A 238 -1.86 3.42 -3.33
N PHE A 239 -1.51 2.22 -3.79
CA PHE A 239 -1.16 1.09 -2.95
C PHE A 239 0.18 1.33 -2.27
N HIS A 240 0.20 1.36 -0.94
CA HIS A 240 1.40 1.78 -0.19
C HIS A 240 2.20 0.63 0.44
N HIS A 241 1.70 -0.60 0.48
CA HIS A 241 2.33 -1.70 1.24
C HIS A 241 3.61 -2.25 0.55
N ALA A 242 4.67 -1.45 0.53
CA ALA A 242 5.96 -1.84 -0.04
C ALA A 242 6.60 -3.02 0.70
N SER A 243 6.44 -3.11 2.03
CA SER A 243 6.93 -4.22 2.84
C SER A 243 6.30 -5.55 2.40
N PHE A 244 5.00 -5.56 2.11
CA PHE A 244 4.31 -6.72 1.56
C PHE A 244 4.86 -7.13 0.19
N LEU A 245 5.07 -6.16 -0.71
CA LEU A 245 5.62 -6.43 -2.06
C LEU A 245 7.04 -7.02 -1.99
N TYR A 246 7.89 -6.54 -1.09
CA TYR A 246 9.24 -7.09 -0.88
C TYR A 246 9.20 -8.55 -0.39
N VAL A 247 8.32 -8.85 0.56
CA VAL A 247 8.17 -10.23 1.07
C VAL A 247 7.65 -11.15 -0.04
N GLN A 248 6.68 -10.68 -0.83
CA GLN A 248 6.14 -11.43 -1.96
C GLN A 248 7.20 -11.69 -3.05
N GLN A 249 8.08 -10.71 -3.31
CA GLN A 249 9.20 -10.85 -4.26
C GLN A 249 10.20 -11.93 -3.81
N GLN A 250 10.43 -12.06 -2.50
CA GLN A 250 11.38 -13.03 -1.93
C GLN A 250 10.77 -14.41 -1.71
N SER A 251 9.44 -14.53 -1.85
CA SER A 251 8.75 -15.79 -1.59
C SER A 251 8.81 -16.74 -2.79
N ALA A 252 9.22 -17.99 -2.54
CA ALA A 252 9.24 -19.03 -3.58
C ALA A 252 7.83 -19.38 -4.08
N ASP A 253 6.85 -19.31 -3.20
CA ASP A 253 5.48 -19.77 -3.44
C ASP A 253 4.53 -18.60 -3.75
N SER A 254 5.07 -17.49 -4.26
CA SER A 254 4.28 -16.34 -4.65
C SER A 254 3.38 -16.69 -5.84
N ILE A 255 2.06 -16.61 -5.65
CA ILE A 255 1.07 -16.72 -6.73
C ILE A 255 0.82 -15.39 -7.46
N LEU A 256 1.55 -14.31 -7.12
CA LEU A 256 1.49 -13.07 -7.90
C LEU A 256 2.18 -13.28 -9.26
N PRO A 257 1.65 -12.66 -10.33
CA PRO A 257 2.30 -12.67 -11.64
C PRO A 257 3.74 -12.16 -11.55
N LYS A 258 4.65 -12.88 -12.19
CA LYS A 258 6.08 -12.54 -12.18
C LYS A 258 6.29 -11.12 -12.71
N GLY A 259 6.96 -10.29 -11.91
CA GLY A 259 7.23 -8.89 -12.22
C GLY A 259 6.18 -7.90 -11.73
N LEU A 260 4.98 -8.32 -11.29
CA LEU A 260 3.95 -7.38 -10.83
C LEU A 260 4.40 -6.65 -9.56
N ALA A 261 5.00 -7.37 -8.60
CA ALA A 261 5.53 -6.78 -7.38
C ALA A 261 6.70 -5.83 -7.67
N ASP A 262 7.62 -6.23 -8.54
CA ASP A 262 8.76 -5.41 -8.98
C ASP A 262 8.31 -4.11 -9.63
N GLU A 263 7.33 -4.21 -10.53
CA GLU A 263 6.80 -3.07 -11.24
C GLU A 263 6.04 -2.12 -10.30
N THR A 264 5.28 -2.66 -9.36
CA THR A 264 4.58 -1.85 -8.34
C THR A 264 5.58 -1.16 -7.38
N LEU A 265 6.70 -1.79 -7.05
CA LEU A 265 7.77 -1.12 -6.32
C LEU A 265 8.43 -0.01 -7.15
N GLN A 266 8.57 -0.22 -8.47
CA GLN A 266 9.09 0.80 -9.38
C GLN A 266 8.13 1.98 -9.52
N THR A 267 6.81 1.79 -9.57
CA THR A 267 5.84 2.88 -9.58
C THR A 267 5.87 3.67 -8.28
N LEU A 268 6.08 3.01 -7.13
CA LEU A 268 6.34 3.69 -5.87
C LEU A 268 7.64 4.50 -5.91
N ALA A 269 8.73 3.96 -6.45
CA ALA A 269 9.98 4.69 -6.63
C ALA A 269 9.88 5.86 -7.63
N LEU A 270 8.95 5.78 -8.59
CA LEU A 270 8.60 6.87 -9.51
C LEU A 270 7.90 8.01 -8.76
N LEU A 271 6.87 7.68 -7.98
CA LEU A 271 5.99 8.63 -7.30
C LEU A 271 6.61 9.22 -6.03
N PHE A 272 7.41 8.42 -5.31
CA PHE A 272 8.08 8.77 -4.06
C PHE A 272 9.59 8.59 -4.18
N PRO A 273 10.26 9.37 -5.05
CA PRO A 273 11.69 9.19 -5.31
C PRO A 273 12.50 9.45 -4.04
N SER A 274 13.31 8.46 -3.65
CA SER A 274 14.09 8.51 -2.41
C SER A 274 15.11 9.64 -2.38
N SER A 275 15.49 10.24 -3.52
CA SER A 275 16.38 11.40 -3.59
C SER A 275 15.72 12.73 -3.25
N ASP A 276 14.41 12.86 -3.41
CA ASP A 276 13.70 14.13 -3.23
C ASP A 276 13.39 14.36 -1.74
N ALA A 277 14.23 15.16 -1.10
CA ALA A 277 14.10 15.48 0.33
C ALA A 277 12.74 16.08 0.70
N GLU A 278 12.10 16.79 -0.21
CA GLU A 278 10.82 17.42 0.07
C GLU A 278 9.65 16.44 0.01
N THR A 279 9.65 15.55 -0.98
CA THR A 279 8.69 14.43 -1.03
C THR A 279 8.89 13.51 0.17
N ARG A 280 10.14 13.29 0.63
CA ARG A 280 10.43 12.57 1.89
C ARG A 280 9.79 13.18 3.11
N LYS A 281 10.01 14.47 3.34
CA LYS A 281 9.43 15.18 4.48
C LYS A 281 7.90 15.18 4.43
N TRP A 282 7.33 15.36 3.24
CA TRP A 282 5.88 15.35 3.03
C TRP A 282 5.27 13.96 3.32
N PHE A 283 5.86 12.89 2.80
CA PHE A 283 5.38 11.53 3.04
C PHE A 283 5.54 11.11 4.51
N SER A 284 6.65 11.44 5.17
CA SER A 284 6.86 11.10 6.58
C SER A 284 5.75 11.67 7.49
N ARG A 285 5.32 12.91 7.23
CA ARG A 285 4.21 13.54 7.97
C ARG A 285 2.88 12.81 7.75
N LEU A 286 2.65 12.33 6.53
CA LEU A 286 1.46 11.57 6.17
C LEU A 286 1.48 10.16 6.76
N SER A 287 2.65 9.49 6.74
CA SER A 287 2.78 8.12 7.25
C SER A 287 2.48 8.02 8.74
N ASP A 288 2.88 9.03 9.51
CA ASP A 288 2.62 9.06 10.96
C ASP A 288 1.14 9.33 11.27
N ALA A 289 0.43 10.05 10.40
CA ALA A 289 -1.00 10.35 10.59
C ALA A 289 -1.93 9.22 10.09
N ALA A 290 -1.56 8.52 9.02
CA ALA A 290 -2.41 7.55 8.33
C ALA A 290 -1.92 6.10 8.42
N SER A 291 -0.97 5.79 9.30
CA SER A 291 -0.37 4.45 9.48
C SER A 291 0.14 3.82 8.18
N LEU A 292 0.75 4.63 7.31
CA LEU A 292 1.25 4.17 6.02
C LEU A 292 2.54 3.37 6.18
N ASP A 293 2.79 2.49 5.21
CA ASP A 293 4.04 1.76 5.14
C ASP A 293 5.21 2.70 4.81
N LYS A 294 6.11 2.88 5.77
CA LYS A 294 7.26 3.78 5.66
C LYS A 294 8.26 3.32 4.59
N ARG A 295 8.23 2.06 4.16
CA ARG A 295 9.12 1.55 3.10
C ARG A 295 8.71 2.02 1.71
N ALA A 296 7.50 2.54 1.52
CA ALA A 296 7.06 3.07 0.22
C ALA A 296 7.97 4.19 -0.32
N ILE A 297 8.64 4.94 0.56
CA ILE A 297 9.61 5.98 0.16
C ILE A 297 11.07 5.48 0.08
N GLN A 298 11.30 4.23 0.47
CA GLN A 298 12.60 3.57 0.46
C GLN A 298 12.78 2.67 -0.77
N CYS A 299 11.78 2.61 -1.66
CA CYS A 299 11.85 1.87 -2.94
C CYS A 299 12.93 2.39 -3.91
N GLY A 300 13.65 3.46 -3.55
CA GLY A 300 14.79 3.98 -4.29
C GLY A 300 14.40 5.10 -5.25
N GLN A 301 15.17 5.23 -6.33
CA GLN A 301 14.94 6.23 -7.37
C GLN A 301 15.12 5.60 -8.74
N LEU A 302 14.15 5.81 -9.63
CA LEU A 302 14.29 5.43 -11.03
C LEU A 302 15.28 6.36 -11.76
N LYS A 303 16.25 5.74 -12.44
CA LYS A 303 17.12 6.41 -13.42
C LYS A 303 16.28 6.96 -14.58
N THR A 304 16.78 8.00 -15.24
CA THR A 304 16.04 8.75 -16.27
C THR A 304 15.55 7.87 -17.43
N ASP A 305 16.33 6.87 -17.81
CA ASP A 305 16.02 5.89 -18.85
C ASP A 305 14.95 4.87 -18.41
N HIS A 306 14.73 4.68 -17.10
CA HIS A 306 13.68 3.82 -16.55
C HIS A 306 12.34 4.56 -16.31
N ARG A 307 12.26 5.85 -16.62
CA ARG A 307 11.05 6.68 -16.49
C ARG A 307 10.23 6.71 -17.78
N GLN A 308 10.00 5.54 -18.34
CA GLN A 308 9.26 5.35 -19.59
C GLN A 308 8.08 4.44 -19.30
N THR A 309 6.86 4.85 -19.66
CA THR A 309 5.66 4.02 -19.41
C THR A 309 5.80 2.64 -20.04
N GLY A 310 6.49 2.52 -21.18
CA GLY A 310 6.71 1.23 -21.86
C GLY A 310 7.52 0.20 -21.05
N LYS A 311 8.18 0.60 -19.96
CA LYS A 311 8.86 -0.32 -19.03
C LYS A 311 7.94 -0.84 -17.92
N PHE A 312 6.77 -0.23 -17.78
CA PHE A 312 5.71 -0.66 -16.88
C PHE A 312 4.72 -1.47 -17.71
N ARG A 313 4.79 -2.79 -17.64
CA ARG A 313 3.95 -3.70 -18.41
C ARG A 313 2.55 -3.75 -17.81
N PHE A 314 2.44 -3.96 -16.50
CA PHE A 314 1.17 -4.11 -15.78
C PHE A 314 0.41 -2.79 -15.58
N TRP A 315 1.14 -1.69 -15.36
CA TRP A 315 0.57 -0.40 -15.00
C TRP A 315 0.64 0.64 -16.14
N ASN A 316 1.05 0.24 -17.37
CA ASN A 316 1.21 1.12 -18.53
C ASN A 316 0.02 2.06 -18.73
N ASP A 317 -1.16 1.48 -18.96
CA ASP A 317 -2.38 2.20 -19.31
C ASP A 317 -2.76 3.22 -18.22
N ARG A 318 -2.70 2.82 -16.94
CA ARG A 318 -3.04 3.71 -15.82
C ARG A 318 -2.02 4.83 -15.66
N LEU A 319 -0.74 4.55 -15.88
CA LEU A 319 0.31 5.55 -15.84
C LEU A 319 0.21 6.55 -16.99
N VAL A 320 -0.16 6.10 -18.19
CA VAL A 320 -0.39 6.97 -19.35
C VAL A 320 -1.54 7.92 -19.07
N VAL A 321 -2.69 7.42 -18.61
CA VAL A 321 -3.84 8.26 -18.25
C VAL A 321 -3.48 9.22 -17.10
N LEU A 322 -2.83 8.73 -16.05
CA LEU A 322 -2.39 9.60 -14.94
C LEU A 322 -1.41 10.69 -15.41
N LYS A 323 -0.52 10.37 -16.35
CA LYS A 323 0.39 11.34 -16.96
C LYS A 323 -0.37 12.37 -17.79
N GLN A 324 -1.35 11.94 -18.58
CA GLN A 324 -2.21 12.83 -19.35
C GLN A 324 -2.96 13.81 -18.44
N VAL A 325 -3.61 13.31 -17.39
CA VAL A 325 -4.29 14.15 -16.38
C VAL A 325 -3.31 15.13 -15.74
N PHE A 326 -2.09 14.66 -15.41
CA PHE A 326 -1.07 15.55 -14.86
C PHE A 326 -0.62 16.62 -15.85
N ASP A 327 -0.54 16.35 -17.14
CA ASP A 327 -0.10 17.32 -18.16
C ASP A 327 -1.20 18.33 -18.51
N GLU A 328 -2.44 17.87 -18.62
CA GLU A 328 -3.59 18.70 -18.99
C GLU A 328 -4.07 19.57 -17.83
N ALA A 329 -3.80 19.19 -16.58
CA ALA A 329 -4.22 19.94 -15.41
C ALA A 329 -3.75 21.40 -15.48
N GLN A 330 -4.70 22.33 -15.30
CA GLN A 330 -4.42 23.76 -15.25
C GLN A 330 -4.41 24.25 -13.80
N PRO A 331 -3.45 25.09 -13.40
CA PRO A 331 -3.39 25.65 -12.05
C PRO A 331 -4.61 26.54 -11.78
N LYS A 332 -5.44 26.14 -10.80
CA LYS A 332 -6.68 26.84 -10.40
C LYS A 332 -6.44 27.88 -9.29
N SER A 333 -5.31 27.80 -8.60
CA SER A 333 -4.96 28.69 -7.48
C SER A 333 -3.58 29.33 -7.66
N LEU A 334 -3.35 30.47 -7.00
CA LEU A 334 -2.05 31.16 -7.03
C LEU A 334 -0.91 30.29 -6.46
N SER A 335 -1.20 29.46 -5.46
CA SER A 335 -0.22 28.51 -4.92
C SER A 335 0.14 27.44 -5.95
N GLN A 336 -0.84 26.90 -6.70
CA GLN A 336 -0.57 25.97 -7.79
C GLN A 336 0.27 26.66 -8.88
N TRP A 337 -0.07 27.88 -9.30
CA TRP A 337 0.72 28.68 -10.25
C TRP A 337 2.16 28.91 -9.81
N TRP A 338 2.38 29.12 -8.51
CA TRP A 338 3.73 29.30 -7.97
C TRP A 338 4.58 28.02 -8.09
N HIS A 339 3.96 26.85 -7.95
CA HIS A 339 4.63 25.55 -7.99
C HIS A 339 4.67 24.89 -9.36
N ASP A 340 3.79 25.30 -10.26
CA ASP A 340 3.75 24.82 -11.61
C ASP A 340 4.93 25.40 -12.41
N ARG A 341 5.97 24.58 -12.55
CA ARG A 341 7.17 24.90 -13.33
C ARG A 341 7.24 24.13 -14.65
N ARG A 342 6.15 23.46 -15.06
CA ARG A 342 6.11 22.64 -16.29
C ARG A 342 6.38 23.48 -17.54
N ASN A 343 5.84 24.69 -17.61
CA ASN A 343 6.11 25.64 -18.68
C ASN A 343 6.70 26.94 -18.14
N GLY A 344 8.03 27.06 -18.19
CA GLY A 344 8.74 28.24 -17.70
C GLY A 344 8.27 29.55 -18.34
N VAL A 345 7.92 29.52 -19.63
CA VAL A 345 7.46 30.72 -20.37
C VAL A 345 6.11 31.21 -19.84
N GLN A 346 5.15 30.30 -19.67
CA GLN A 346 3.84 30.65 -19.09
C GLN A 346 4.00 31.16 -17.66
N TRP A 347 4.86 30.53 -16.86
CA TRP A 347 5.16 30.97 -15.50
C TRP A 347 5.69 32.40 -15.46
N TYR A 348 6.71 32.74 -16.26
CA TYR A 348 7.24 34.10 -16.33
C TYR A 348 6.19 35.10 -16.82
N THR A 349 5.43 34.76 -17.86
CA THR A 349 4.40 35.63 -18.43
C THR A 349 3.34 35.99 -17.38
N PHE A 350 2.87 35.01 -16.61
CA PHE A 350 1.91 35.23 -15.53
C PHE A 350 2.46 36.15 -14.44
N TRP A 351 3.66 35.88 -13.91
CA TRP A 351 4.22 36.70 -12.83
C TRP A 351 4.65 38.10 -13.28
N VAL A 352 5.08 38.27 -14.52
CA VAL A 352 5.31 39.60 -15.12
C VAL A 352 3.99 40.36 -15.23
N ALA A 353 2.91 39.73 -15.69
CA ALA A 353 1.59 40.37 -15.74
C ALA A 353 1.10 40.80 -14.35
N VAL A 354 1.28 39.95 -13.33
CA VAL A 354 0.96 40.28 -11.93
C VAL A 354 1.79 41.49 -11.45
N LEU A 355 3.10 41.51 -11.74
CA LEU A 355 3.96 42.62 -11.36
C LEU A 355 3.52 43.94 -12.01
N VAL A 356 3.24 43.92 -13.31
CA VAL A 356 2.75 45.10 -14.05
C VAL A 356 1.42 45.60 -13.48
N LEU A 357 0.50 44.69 -13.15
CA LEU A 357 -0.78 45.05 -12.53
C LEU A 357 -0.58 45.75 -11.18
N VAL A 358 0.28 45.19 -10.30
CA VAL A 358 0.58 45.77 -8.98
C VAL A 358 1.21 47.15 -9.12
N LEU A 359 2.19 47.30 -10.02
CA LEU A 359 2.83 48.59 -10.27
C LEU A 359 1.83 49.62 -10.81
N THR A 360 0.93 49.22 -11.71
CA THR A 360 -0.11 50.11 -12.26
C THR A 360 -1.04 50.62 -11.17
N ILE A 361 -1.51 49.74 -10.29
CA ILE A 361 -2.37 50.11 -9.15
C ILE A 361 -1.62 51.04 -8.19
N PHE A 362 -0.36 50.71 -7.88
CA PHE A 362 0.47 51.53 -6.99
C PHE A 362 0.71 52.94 -7.55
N PHE A 363 1.13 53.06 -8.81
CA PHE A 363 1.34 54.37 -9.42
C PHE A 363 0.04 55.15 -9.56
N GLY A 364 -1.07 54.48 -9.90
CA GLY A 364 -2.40 55.11 -9.93
C GLY A 364 -2.81 55.67 -8.55
N LEU A 365 -2.50 54.95 -7.47
CA LEU A 365 -2.76 55.41 -6.11
C LEU A 365 -1.91 56.63 -5.75
N VAL A 366 -0.60 56.59 -6.04
CA VAL A 366 0.31 57.72 -5.78
C VAL A 366 -0.17 58.96 -6.54
N GLN A 367 -0.49 58.83 -7.83
CA GLN A 367 -1.01 59.93 -8.65
C GLN A 367 -2.32 60.48 -8.11
N SER A 368 -3.23 59.63 -7.63
CA SER A 368 -4.48 60.07 -7.01
C SER A 368 -4.25 60.87 -5.73
N ILE A 369 -3.28 60.46 -4.90
CA ILE A 369 -2.92 61.16 -3.66
C ILE A 369 -2.27 62.51 -3.97
N GLU A 370 -1.31 62.55 -4.89
CA GLU A 370 -0.67 63.80 -5.32
C GLU A 370 -1.68 64.77 -5.92
N GLY A 371 -2.59 64.27 -6.77
CA GLY A 371 -3.69 65.08 -7.31
C GLY A 371 -4.59 65.65 -6.22
N ALA A 372 -4.98 64.84 -5.22
CA ALA A 372 -5.78 65.31 -4.10
C ALA A 372 -5.06 66.37 -3.25
N LEU A 373 -3.76 66.18 -2.99
CA LEU A 373 -2.93 67.14 -2.25
C LEU A 373 -2.76 68.46 -3.01
N GLN A 374 -2.55 68.40 -4.33
CA GLN A 374 -2.44 69.60 -5.18
C GLN A 374 -3.74 70.40 -5.18
N VAL A 375 -4.89 69.73 -5.30
CA VAL A 375 -6.20 70.39 -5.24
C VAL A 375 -6.43 71.03 -3.87
N TYR A 376 -6.12 70.32 -2.78
CA TYR A 376 -6.24 70.85 -1.42
C TYR A 376 -5.34 72.06 -1.18
N ALA A 377 -4.07 71.99 -1.61
CA ALA A 377 -3.13 73.11 -1.50
C ALA A 377 -3.62 74.33 -2.30
N SER A 378 -4.23 74.10 -3.48
CA SER A 378 -4.79 75.16 -4.32
C SER A 378 -5.98 75.86 -3.64
N PHE A 379 -6.91 75.10 -3.04
CA PHE A 379 -8.03 75.69 -2.30
C PHE A 379 -7.56 76.52 -1.10
N LYS A 380 -6.61 76.01 -0.32
CA LYS A 380 -6.05 76.76 0.82
C LYS A 380 -5.31 78.03 0.40
N GLY A 381 -4.64 78.01 -0.76
CA GLY A 381 -3.99 79.19 -1.33
C GLY A 381 -4.97 80.29 -1.75
N LEU A 382 -6.16 79.89 -2.22
CA LEU A 382 -7.26 80.81 -2.56
C LEU A 382 -7.85 81.46 -1.30
N ASP A 383 -8.11 80.69 -0.25
CA ASP A 383 -8.67 81.20 1.02
C ASP A 383 -7.71 82.14 1.78
N GLY A 384 -6.40 82.01 1.57
CA GLY A 384 -5.37 82.88 2.19
C GLY A 384 -5.10 84.19 1.45
N SER A 385 -5.72 84.42 0.29
CA SER A 385 -5.56 85.64 -0.53
C SER A 385 -6.78 86.58 -0.52
N THR A 386 -7.80 86.26 0.29
CA THR A 386 -8.91 87.15 0.68
C THR A 386 -8.70 87.66 2.09
#